data_AF-A0A954I5F0-F1
#
_entry.id   AF-A0A954I5F0-F1
#
_cell.length_a   1.000
_cell.length_b   1.000
_cell.length_c   1.000
_cell.angle_alpha   90.00
_cell.angle_beta   90.00
_cell.angle_gamma   90.00
#
_symmetry.space_group_name_H-M   'P 1'
#
loop_
_entity.id
_entity.type
_entity.pdbx_description
1 polymer ?
#
loop_
_entity_poly.entity_id
_entity_poly.type
_entity_poly.pdbx_seq_one_letter_code
_entity_poly.pdbx_strand_id
1 'polypeptide(L)'
;KYAAIELYMKTHGGRAFLHGHLFGDNVHEFLAPSIYEGEGEMLSMAFFKSLVKEHGREFFEPIGRILFDAGIRSPRLTNPRHLWLLRKPMLAYATWYAGRRIAGASRGNFDNLPTDLRRHAEFATSFLAGSAMDVSGVMRRHQLKLADRQCAMSLLSARLQDAVTILVTSLYAGRQTDSLTQAAADCVCRDLRRKMVGGLPTERDFRITTELGQAISETEWSSMFGVAADPIMMSYPQ
;
A
#
# COMPACT_ATOMS: atom_id res chain seq x y z
N LYS A 1 -11.10 -8.12 -7.12
CA LYS A 1 -12.00 -6.97 -7.37
C LYS A 1 -11.65 -6.22 -8.67
N TYR A 2 -10.49 -5.56 -8.78
CA TYR A 2 -10.16 -4.71 -9.94
C TYR A 2 -10.24 -5.46 -11.28
N ALA A 3 -9.55 -6.61 -11.43
CA ALA A 3 -9.61 -7.37 -12.68
C ALA A 3 -11.03 -7.85 -13.06
N ALA A 4 -11.80 -8.37 -12.10
CA ALA A 4 -13.16 -8.87 -12.36
C ALA A 4 -14.17 -7.74 -12.68
N ILE A 5 -14.11 -6.63 -11.96
CA ILE A 5 -15.11 -5.55 -12.08
C ILE A 5 -14.65 -4.47 -13.06
N GLU A 6 -13.42 -3.98 -12.93
CA GLU A 6 -12.94 -2.86 -13.75
C GLU A 6 -12.52 -3.31 -15.16
N LEU A 7 -12.06 -4.55 -15.32
CA LEU A 7 -11.69 -5.08 -16.64
C LEU A 7 -12.78 -5.99 -17.18
N TYR A 8 -13.02 -7.15 -16.57
CA TYR A 8 -13.88 -8.19 -17.14
C TYR A 8 -15.33 -7.72 -17.38
N MET A 9 -15.99 -7.12 -16.38
CA MET A 9 -17.33 -6.54 -16.54
C MET A 9 -17.36 -5.43 -17.59
N LYS A 10 -16.42 -4.47 -17.55
CA LYS A 10 -16.42 -3.33 -18.47
C LYS A 10 -16.10 -3.73 -19.91
N THR A 11 -15.25 -4.72 -20.13
CA THR A 11 -14.97 -5.28 -21.46
C THR A 11 -16.22 -5.89 -22.10
N HIS A 12 -17.07 -6.55 -21.31
CA HIS A 12 -18.32 -7.14 -21.79
C HIS A 12 -19.47 -6.12 -21.82
N GLY A 13 -19.31 -4.97 -21.18
CA GLY A 13 -20.29 -3.88 -21.14
C GLY A 13 -21.62 -4.33 -20.56
N GLY A 14 -22.73 -3.88 -21.15
CA GLY A 14 -24.08 -4.26 -20.70
C GLY A 14 -24.36 -5.78 -20.77
N ARG A 15 -23.62 -6.52 -21.61
CA ARG A 15 -23.78 -7.98 -21.72
C ARG A 15 -23.37 -8.70 -20.44
N ALA A 16 -22.51 -8.09 -19.63
CA ALA A 16 -22.09 -8.63 -18.35
C ALA A 16 -23.25 -8.85 -17.37
N PHE A 17 -24.39 -8.19 -17.58
CA PHE A 17 -25.59 -8.26 -16.73
C PHE A 17 -26.73 -9.09 -17.33
N LEU A 18 -26.52 -9.74 -18.47
CA LEU A 18 -27.51 -10.65 -19.04
C LEU A 18 -27.51 -11.97 -18.27
N HIS A 19 -28.68 -12.56 -18.07
CA HIS A 19 -28.80 -13.91 -17.52
C HIS A 19 -27.97 -14.92 -18.31
N GLY A 20 -27.26 -15.79 -17.60
CA GLY A 20 -26.33 -16.76 -18.19
C GLY A 20 -24.91 -16.22 -18.41
N HIS A 21 -24.66 -14.94 -18.10
CA HIS A 21 -23.31 -14.37 -18.18
C HIS A 21 -22.52 -14.68 -16.91
N LEU A 22 -21.35 -15.30 -17.06
CA LEU A 22 -20.48 -15.72 -15.95
C LEU A 22 -20.23 -14.61 -14.91
N PHE A 23 -19.98 -13.38 -15.35
CA PHE A 23 -19.85 -12.25 -14.42
C PHE A 23 -21.15 -11.92 -13.68
N GLY A 24 -22.25 -11.66 -14.41
CA GLY A 24 -23.48 -11.11 -13.86
C GLY A 24 -24.16 -12.06 -12.90
N ASP A 25 -24.17 -13.34 -13.26
CA ASP A 25 -24.71 -14.40 -12.42
C ASP A 25 -23.92 -14.55 -11.11
N ASN A 26 -22.65 -14.13 -11.08
CA ASN A 26 -21.72 -14.35 -9.95
C ASN A 26 -21.15 -13.06 -9.37
N VAL A 27 -21.78 -11.92 -9.66
CA VAL A 27 -21.29 -10.60 -9.22
C VAL A 27 -21.15 -10.52 -7.69
N HIS A 28 -22.04 -11.23 -6.99
CA HIS A 28 -22.02 -11.34 -5.54
C HIS A 28 -20.76 -12.04 -5.03
N GLU A 29 -20.25 -13.06 -5.71
CA GLU A 29 -19.00 -13.75 -5.32
C GLU A 29 -17.77 -12.85 -5.48
N PHE A 30 -17.76 -11.99 -6.50
CA PHE A 30 -16.66 -11.05 -6.72
C PHE A 30 -16.68 -9.85 -5.75
N LEU A 31 -17.87 -9.48 -5.25
CA LEU A 31 -18.07 -8.34 -4.35
C LEU A 31 -18.02 -8.72 -2.87
N ALA A 32 -18.54 -9.89 -2.50
CA ALA A 32 -18.63 -10.37 -1.13
C ALA A 32 -17.29 -10.32 -0.37
N PRO A 33 -16.15 -10.78 -0.94
CA PRO A 33 -14.86 -10.69 -0.26
C PRO A 33 -14.43 -9.26 0.05
N SER A 34 -14.89 -8.27 -0.74
CA SER A 34 -14.57 -6.86 -0.49
C SER A 34 -15.39 -6.21 0.64
N ILE A 35 -16.34 -6.96 1.22
CA ILE A 35 -17.26 -6.51 2.26
C ILE A 35 -17.14 -7.37 3.52
N TYR A 36 -17.15 -8.70 3.40
CA TYR A 36 -17.26 -9.61 4.55
C TYR A 36 -16.04 -9.63 5.46
N GLU A 37 -14.83 -9.50 4.90
CA GLU A 37 -13.58 -9.47 5.70
C GLU A 37 -13.29 -8.08 6.30
N GLY A 38 -14.26 -7.16 6.18
CA GLY A 38 -14.12 -5.74 6.45
C GLY A 38 -14.04 -4.96 5.15
N GLU A 39 -14.77 -3.85 5.08
CA GLU A 39 -14.64 -2.92 3.98
C GLU A 39 -13.16 -2.50 3.83
N GLY A 40 -12.65 -2.43 2.60
CA GLY A 40 -11.22 -2.17 2.35
C GLY A 40 -10.70 -0.91 3.06
N GLU A 41 -11.56 0.07 3.30
CA GLU A 41 -11.24 1.27 4.08
C GLU A 41 -11.00 0.97 5.57
N MET A 42 -11.85 0.13 6.19
CA MET A 42 -11.72 -0.27 7.59
C MET A 42 -10.44 -1.09 7.81
N LEU A 43 -10.12 -2.01 6.90
CA LEU A 43 -8.87 -2.77 6.93
C LEU A 43 -7.65 -1.85 6.74
N SER A 44 -7.74 -0.88 5.84
CA SER A 44 -6.71 0.13 5.63
C SER A 44 -6.46 0.97 6.89
N MET A 45 -7.52 1.31 7.64
CA MET A 45 -7.38 2.01 8.93
C MET A 45 -6.76 1.12 10.01
N ALA A 46 -7.11 -0.17 10.05
CA ALA A 46 -6.52 -1.13 10.98
C ALA A 46 -5.02 -1.34 10.70
N PHE A 47 -4.63 -1.43 9.42
CA PHE A 47 -3.24 -1.47 9.00
C PHE A 47 -2.47 -0.21 9.42
N PHE A 48 -3.05 0.97 9.18
CA PHE A 48 -2.40 2.21 9.63
C PHE A 48 -2.26 2.27 11.15
N LYS A 49 -3.28 1.83 11.89
CA LYS A 49 -3.25 1.75 13.36
C LYS A 49 -2.13 0.84 13.86
N SER A 50 -1.90 -0.31 13.21
CA SER A 50 -0.82 -1.23 13.61
C SER A 50 0.56 -0.61 13.39
N LEU A 51 0.75 0.15 12.30
CA LEU A 51 2.00 0.86 12.02
C LEU A 51 2.32 1.95 13.04
N VAL A 52 1.32 2.75 13.44
CA VAL A 52 1.54 3.86 14.39
C VAL A 52 1.62 3.39 15.84
N LYS A 53 1.13 2.19 16.15
CA LYS A 53 1.00 1.71 17.53
C LYS A 53 2.34 1.69 18.25
N GLU A 54 3.34 1.04 17.67
CA GLU A 54 4.65 0.88 18.32
C GLU A 54 5.36 2.22 18.47
N HIS A 55 5.40 3.02 17.39
CA HIS A 55 5.97 4.36 17.40
C HIS A 55 5.27 5.30 18.41
N GLY A 56 3.95 5.14 18.57
CA GLY A 56 3.13 5.87 19.53
C GLY A 56 3.48 5.50 20.98
N ARG A 57 3.62 4.22 21.26
CA ARG A 57 4.00 3.71 22.60
C ARG A 57 5.41 4.12 22.98
N GLU A 58 6.34 4.08 22.04
CA GLU A 58 7.74 4.38 22.32
C GLU A 58 7.98 5.88 22.55
N PHE A 59 7.39 6.76 21.73
CA PHE A 59 7.74 8.18 21.74
C PHE A 59 6.65 9.13 22.26
N PHE A 60 5.37 8.80 22.11
CA PHE A 60 4.27 9.71 22.43
C PHE A 60 3.59 9.39 23.76
N GLU A 61 3.41 8.11 24.08
CA GLU A 61 2.81 7.66 25.35
C GLU A 61 3.59 8.17 26.58
N PRO A 62 4.94 8.12 26.64
CA PRO A 62 5.68 8.63 27.79
C PRO A 62 5.49 10.14 28.01
N ILE A 63 5.39 10.91 26.92
CA ILE A 63 5.12 12.35 26.97
C ILE A 63 3.73 12.59 27.56
N GLY A 64 2.72 11.88 27.04
CA GLY A 64 1.34 11.98 27.53
C GLY A 64 1.22 11.64 29.01
N ARG A 65 1.86 10.55 29.44
CA ARG A 65 1.83 10.10 30.85
C ARG A 65 2.47 11.12 31.80
N ILE A 66 3.65 11.64 31.46
CA ILE A 66 4.33 12.66 32.29
C ILE A 66 3.49 13.93 32.42
N LEU A 67 2.84 14.36 31.33
CA LEU A 67 1.98 15.54 31.36
C LEU A 67 0.71 15.30 32.19
N PHE A 68 0.13 14.11 32.09
CA PHE A 68 -1.03 13.70 32.89
C PHE A 68 -0.69 13.66 34.39
N ASP A 69 0.39 12.97 34.77
CA ASP A 69 0.84 12.83 36.16
C ASP A 69 1.20 14.21 36.78
N ALA A 70 1.68 15.15 35.97
CA ALA A 70 1.98 16.51 36.39
C ALA A 70 0.76 17.48 36.35
N GLY A 71 -0.42 17.02 35.92
CA GLY A 71 -1.62 17.85 35.79
C GLY A 71 -1.53 18.93 34.69
N ILE A 72 -0.62 18.78 33.73
CA ILE A 72 -0.36 19.77 32.68
C ILE A 72 -1.25 19.48 31.46
N ARG A 73 -2.34 20.26 31.32
CA ARG A 73 -3.24 20.15 30.14
C ARG A 73 -2.63 20.65 28.84
N SER A 74 -1.68 21.59 28.90
CA SER A 74 -1.04 22.16 27.71
C SER A 74 0.42 22.48 28.00
N PRO A 75 1.37 21.74 27.41
CA PRO A 75 2.79 21.96 27.64
C PRO A 75 3.21 23.31 27.05
N ARG A 76 3.51 24.28 27.91
CA ARG A 76 4.22 25.51 27.52
C ARG A 76 5.72 25.23 27.47
N LEU A 77 6.29 25.23 26.26
CA LEU A 77 7.74 25.04 26.04
C LEU A 77 8.59 26.19 26.57
N THR A 78 7.98 27.31 26.96
CA THR A 78 8.65 28.43 27.63
C THR A 78 8.82 28.23 29.14
N ASN A 79 8.21 27.19 29.73
CA ASN A 79 8.37 26.88 31.15
C ASN A 79 9.54 25.89 31.36
N PRO A 80 10.62 26.29 32.06
CA PRO A 80 11.78 25.43 32.29
C PRO A 80 11.43 24.15 33.06
N ARG A 81 10.40 24.17 33.92
CA ARG A 81 9.95 22.97 34.65
C ARG A 81 9.33 21.93 33.71
N HIS A 82 8.52 22.36 32.74
CA HIS A 82 7.91 21.44 31.76
C HIS A 82 8.97 20.83 30.84
N LEU A 83 9.94 21.64 30.39
CA LEU A 83 11.09 21.18 29.62
C LEU A 83 11.91 20.13 30.39
N TRP A 84 12.20 20.38 31.66
CA TRP A 84 12.96 19.45 32.48
C TRP A 84 12.23 18.12 32.70
N LEU A 85 10.91 18.16 32.92
CA LEU A 85 10.06 16.97 33.05
C LEU A 85 10.07 16.13 31.76
N LEU A 86 10.02 16.79 30.60
CA LEU A 86 9.95 16.13 29.29
C LEU A 86 11.31 15.80 28.67
N ARG A 87 12.44 16.15 29.32
CA ARG A 87 13.78 16.07 28.71
C ARG A 87 14.13 14.68 28.18
N LYS A 88 13.80 13.62 28.92
CA LYS A 88 14.13 12.23 28.55
C LYS A 88 13.35 11.76 27.32
N PRO A 89 12.01 11.78 27.29
CA PRO A 89 11.27 11.35 26.12
C PRO A 89 11.49 12.26 24.91
N MET A 90 11.67 13.57 25.12
CA MET A 90 12.00 14.49 24.04
C MET A 90 13.37 14.20 23.43
N LEU A 91 14.38 13.86 24.25
CA LEU A 91 15.69 13.47 23.76
C LEU A 91 15.62 12.15 22.99
N ALA A 92 14.89 11.14 23.49
CA ALA A 92 14.72 9.87 22.79
C ALA A 92 14.10 10.07 21.39
N TYR A 93 13.03 10.87 21.31
CA TYR A 93 12.40 11.20 20.04
C TYR A 93 13.33 12.02 19.12
N ALA A 94 14.07 12.99 19.67
CA ALA A 94 15.02 13.79 18.91
C ALA A 94 16.17 12.93 18.33
N THR A 95 16.71 12.00 19.11
CA THR A 95 17.73 11.04 18.68
C THR A 95 17.21 10.15 17.56
N TRP A 96 15.99 9.60 17.70
CA TRP A 96 15.34 8.82 16.63
C TRP A 96 15.14 9.67 15.37
N TYR A 97 14.62 10.90 15.52
CA TYR A 97 14.33 11.79 14.40
C TYR A 97 15.60 12.18 13.63
N ALA A 98 16.68 12.53 14.35
CA ALA A 98 17.98 12.81 13.77
C ALA A 98 18.57 11.57 13.11
N GLY A 99 18.52 10.43 13.81
CA GLY A 99 18.97 9.14 13.29
C GLY A 99 18.26 8.77 11.99
N ARG A 100 16.95 8.97 11.88
CA ARG A 100 16.18 8.67 10.67
C ARG A 100 16.41 9.65 9.52
N ARG A 101 16.79 10.89 9.82
CA ARG A 101 17.19 11.89 8.80
C ARG A 101 18.58 11.60 8.23
N ILE A 102 19.47 11.01 9.03
CA ILE A 102 20.85 10.69 8.66
C ILE A 102 20.93 9.31 8.02
N ALA A 103 20.21 8.33 8.56
CA ALA A 103 20.04 7.02 7.98
C ALA A 103 19.27 7.18 6.68
N GLY A 104 20.00 7.25 5.57
CA GLY A 104 19.41 7.25 4.23
C GLY A 104 18.52 6.02 3.98
N ALA A 105 17.93 5.95 2.80
CA ALA A 105 17.14 4.78 2.42
C ALA A 105 17.98 3.50 2.59
N SER A 106 17.40 2.48 3.25
CA SER A 106 18.01 1.15 3.30
C SER A 106 18.19 0.68 1.86
N ARG A 107 19.45 0.44 1.45
CA ARG A 107 19.74 -0.14 0.15
C ARG A 107 19.61 -1.64 0.30
N GLY A 108 18.47 -2.18 -0.14
CA GLY A 108 18.37 -3.62 -0.39
C GLY A 108 19.38 -4.01 -1.47
N ASN A 109 19.93 -5.22 -1.39
CA ASN A 109 20.68 -5.79 -2.50
C ASN A 109 19.68 -6.32 -3.53
N PHE A 110 19.63 -5.66 -4.68
CA PHE A 110 18.74 -5.99 -5.80
C PHE A 110 19.53 -6.35 -7.07
N ASP A 111 20.81 -6.74 -6.93
CA ASP A 111 21.71 -6.94 -8.05
C ASP A 111 21.29 -8.08 -8.99
N ASN A 112 20.50 -9.02 -8.48
CA ASN A 112 19.96 -10.15 -9.25
C ASN A 112 18.64 -9.83 -9.96
N LEU A 113 18.05 -8.64 -9.75
CA LEU A 113 16.79 -8.27 -10.42
C LEU A 113 17.05 -7.72 -11.83
N PRO A 114 16.16 -8.03 -12.80
CA PRO A 114 16.07 -7.32 -14.07
C PRO A 114 16.00 -5.81 -13.87
N THR A 115 16.57 -5.04 -14.80
CA THR A 115 16.76 -3.58 -14.65
C THR A 115 15.49 -2.82 -14.28
N ASP A 116 14.36 -3.12 -14.91
CA ASP A 116 13.10 -2.43 -14.62
C ASP A 116 12.53 -2.81 -13.24
N LEU A 117 12.52 -4.10 -12.90
CA LEU A 117 12.08 -4.59 -11.59
C LEU A 117 12.97 -4.08 -10.44
N ARG A 118 14.28 -3.94 -10.69
CA ARG A 118 15.23 -3.33 -9.75
C ARG A 118 14.83 -1.90 -9.42
N ARG A 119 14.54 -1.07 -10.44
CA ARG A 119 14.14 0.33 -10.25
C ARG A 119 12.86 0.44 -9.42
N HIS A 120 11.93 -0.49 -9.60
CA HIS A 120 10.69 -0.54 -8.81
C HIS A 120 10.95 -0.95 -7.36
N ALA A 121 11.78 -1.95 -7.12
CA ALA A 121 12.17 -2.38 -5.78
C ALA A 121 12.93 -1.28 -5.01
N GLU A 122 13.85 -0.58 -5.68
CA GLU A 122 14.56 0.57 -5.12
C GLU A 122 13.63 1.73 -4.79
N PHE A 123 12.71 2.06 -5.70
CA PHE A 123 11.68 3.08 -5.48
C PHE A 123 10.84 2.74 -4.25
N ALA A 124 10.30 1.52 -4.18
CA ALA A 124 9.45 1.09 -3.08
C ALA A 124 10.19 1.10 -1.75
N THR A 125 11.42 0.58 -1.71
CA THR A 125 12.23 0.56 -0.48
C THR A 125 12.57 1.97 0.00
N SER A 126 12.93 2.86 -0.92
CA SER A 126 13.19 4.27 -0.61
C SER A 126 11.93 4.96 -0.08
N PHE A 127 10.78 4.73 -0.73
CA PHE A 127 9.49 5.27 -0.30
C PHE A 127 9.10 4.78 1.10
N LEU A 128 9.17 3.47 1.35
CA LEU A 128 8.88 2.88 2.65
C LEU A 128 9.83 3.39 3.73
N ALA A 129 11.12 3.51 3.42
CA ALA A 129 12.09 4.05 4.36
C ALA A 129 11.76 5.52 4.74
N GLY A 130 11.43 6.35 3.75
CA GLY A 130 11.06 7.76 3.95
C GLY A 130 9.73 7.95 4.68
N SER A 131 8.77 7.05 4.45
CA SER A 131 7.40 7.16 4.98
C SER A 131 7.32 7.17 6.51
N ALA A 132 8.32 6.64 7.21
CA ALA A 132 8.40 6.71 8.68
C ALA A 132 8.31 8.17 9.19
N MET A 133 8.89 9.12 8.43
CA MET A 133 8.84 10.53 8.75
C MET A 133 7.46 11.15 8.48
N ASP A 134 6.77 10.69 7.44
CA ASP A 134 5.41 11.10 7.12
C ASP A 134 4.42 10.61 8.18
N VAL A 135 4.53 9.33 8.56
CA VAL A 135 3.74 8.71 9.64
C VAL A 135 3.96 9.47 10.95
N SER A 136 5.21 9.68 11.35
CA SER A 136 5.56 10.46 12.55
C SER A 136 5.07 11.91 12.46
N GLY A 137 5.13 12.53 11.28
CA GLY A 137 4.60 13.86 11.00
C GLY A 137 3.09 13.97 11.20
N VAL A 138 2.33 13.00 10.67
CA VAL A 138 0.88 12.87 10.84
C VAL A 138 0.52 12.71 12.32
N MET A 139 1.25 11.85 13.05
CA MET A 139 1.07 11.65 14.49
C MET A 139 1.34 12.92 15.29
N ARG A 140 2.43 13.65 15.01
CA ARG A 140 2.72 14.93 15.68
C ARG A 140 1.67 15.99 15.41
N ARG A 141 1.19 16.09 14.17
CA ARG A 141 0.25 17.12 13.73
C ARG A 141 -1.13 16.91 14.34
N HIS A 142 -1.60 15.66 14.40
CA HIS A 142 -2.97 15.36 14.79
C HIS A 142 -3.10 14.77 16.20
N GLN A 143 -2.05 14.18 16.76
CA GLN A 143 -2.00 13.66 18.14
C GLN A 143 -3.24 12.81 18.46
N LEU A 144 -3.98 13.15 19.52
CA LEU A 144 -5.21 12.45 19.93
C LEU A 144 -6.33 12.55 18.90
N LYS A 145 -6.34 13.58 18.05
CA LYS A 145 -7.32 13.78 16.96
C LYS A 145 -6.96 13.01 15.69
N LEU A 146 -5.91 12.18 15.71
CA LEU A 146 -5.52 11.41 14.53
C LEU A 146 -6.64 10.46 14.08
N ALA A 147 -7.36 9.84 15.04
CA ALA A 147 -8.49 8.95 14.75
C ALA A 147 -9.61 9.65 13.95
N ASP A 148 -9.75 10.98 14.09
CA ASP A 148 -10.73 11.79 13.38
C ASP A 148 -10.28 12.17 11.95
N ARG A 149 -9.04 11.82 11.56
CA ARG A 149 -8.43 12.17 10.27
C ARG A 149 -8.39 10.98 9.32
N GLN A 150 -9.52 10.31 9.19
CA GLN A 150 -9.68 9.08 8.41
C GLN A 150 -9.21 9.25 6.95
N CYS A 151 -9.52 10.35 6.28
CA CYS A 151 -9.06 10.59 4.90
C CYS A 151 -7.53 10.67 4.80
N ALA A 152 -6.87 11.34 5.75
CA ALA A 152 -5.41 11.47 5.75
C ALA A 152 -4.73 10.13 6.07
N MET A 153 -5.29 9.38 7.02
CA MET A 153 -4.83 8.03 7.35
C MET A 153 -5.01 7.07 6.16
N SER A 154 -6.18 7.08 5.54
CA SER A 154 -6.51 6.24 4.39
C SER A 154 -5.57 6.53 3.21
N LEU A 155 -5.32 7.80 2.90
CA LEU A 155 -4.40 8.17 1.82
C LEU A 155 -2.96 7.68 2.09
N LEU A 156 -2.43 7.93 3.30
CA LEU A 156 -1.07 7.50 3.64
C LEU A 156 -0.97 5.96 3.68
N SER A 157 -1.97 5.30 4.23
CA SER A 157 -2.10 3.84 4.25
C SER A 157 -2.11 3.25 2.85
N ALA A 158 -2.91 3.81 1.93
CA ALA A 158 -2.98 3.35 0.55
C ALA A 158 -1.62 3.44 -0.16
N ARG A 159 -0.89 4.55 0.01
CA ARG A 159 0.44 4.71 -0.60
C ARG A 159 1.47 3.74 -0.02
N LEU A 160 1.39 3.43 1.28
CA LEU A 160 2.23 2.43 1.92
C LEU A 160 1.95 1.02 1.39
N GLN A 161 0.67 0.67 1.26
CA GLN A 161 0.25 -0.61 0.68
C GLN A 161 0.69 -0.72 -0.78
N ASP A 162 0.47 0.32 -1.60
CA ASP A 162 0.94 0.37 -3.00
C ASP A 162 2.47 0.14 -3.07
N ALA A 163 3.26 0.76 -2.17
CA ALA A 163 4.71 0.55 -2.10
C ALA A 163 5.09 -0.88 -1.70
N VAL A 164 4.39 -1.48 -0.72
CA VAL A 164 4.58 -2.88 -0.34
C VAL A 164 4.26 -3.80 -1.52
N THR A 165 3.15 -3.56 -2.23
CA THR A 165 2.78 -4.30 -3.43
C THR A 165 3.86 -4.22 -4.49
N ILE A 166 4.37 -3.01 -4.81
CA ILE A 166 5.47 -2.84 -5.77
C ILE A 166 6.69 -3.67 -5.36
N LEU A 167 7.09 -3.61 -4.08
CA LEU A 167 8.27 -4.34 -3.59
C LEU A 167 8.08 -5.85 -3.70
N VAL A 168 6.96 -6.38 -3.21
CA VAL A 168 6.67 -7.82 -3.23
C VAL A 168 6.55 -8.32 -4.66
N THR A 169 5.84 -7.60 -5.53
CA THR A 169 5.69 -7.94 -6.96
C THR A 169 7.04 -7.95 -7.66
N SER A 170 7.89 -6.95 -7.43
CA SER A 170 9.23 -6.89 -8.04
C SER A 170 10.13 -8.04 -7.60
N LEU A 171 10.10 -8.39 -6.31
CA LEU A 171 10.87 -9.51 -5.75
C LEU A 171 10.36 -10.87 -6.22
N TYR A 172 9.03 -11.04 -6.30
CA TYR A 172 8.42 -12.26 -6.81
C TYR A 172 8.75 -12.46 -8.28
N ALA A 173 8.49 -11.45 -9.12
CA ALA A 173 8.72 -11.53 -10.56
C ALA A 173 10.20 -11.69 -10.91
N GLY A 174 11.10 -11.08 -10.12
CA GLY A 174 12.54 -11.27 -10.30
C GLY A 174 13.04 -12.69 -10.03
N ARG A 175 12.24 -13.56 -9.39
CA ARG A 175 12.54 -14.99 -9.23
C ARG A 175 11.95 -15.84 -10.34
N GLN A 176 11.09 -15.29 -11.19
CA GLN A 176 10.46 -16.01 -12.28
C GLN A 176 11.37 -16.05 -13.50
N THR A 177 11.35 -17.16 -14.22
CA THR A 177 12.04 -17.31 -15.51
C THR A 177 11.17 -16.86 -16.69
N ASP A 178 9.86 -16.82 -16.49
CA ASP A 178 8.89 -16.42 -17.52
C ASP A 178 8.92 -14.90 -17.76
N SER A 179 9.23 -14.52 -18.99
CA SER A 179 9.32 -13.13 -19.43
C SER A 179 7.96 -12.41 -19.40
N LEU A 180 6.85 -13.13 -19.64
CA LEU A 180 5.51 -12.55 -19.55
C LEU A 180 5.16 -12.17 -18.12
N THR A 181 5.51 -13.03 -17.16
CA THR A 181 5.31 -12.75 -15.73
C THR A 181 6.14 -11.54 -15.28
N GLN A 182 7.38 -11.42 -15.74
CA GLN A 182 8.21 -10.24 -15.48
C GLN A 182 7.63 -8.96 -16.11
N ALA A 183 7.13 -9.03 -17.34
CA ALA A 183 6.51 -7.89 -18.03
C ALA A 183 5.19 -7.47 -17.37
N ALA A 184 4.36 -8.43 -16.95
CA ALA A 184 3.14 -8.16 -16.19
C ALA A 184 3.44 -7.45 -14.86
N ALA A 185 4.49 -7.87 -14.16
CA ALA A 185 4.96 -7.22 -12.96
C ALA A 185 5.46 -5.78 -13.21
N ASP A 186 6.21 -5.55 -14.30
CA ASP A 186 6.63 -4.19 -14.69
C ASP A 186 5.42 -3.27 -14.94
N CYS A 187 4.41 -3.74 -15.68
CA CYS A 187 3.17 -3.00 -15.94
C CYS A 187 2.47 -2.55 -14.64
N VAL A 188 2.24 -3.49 -13.71
CA VAL A 188 1.58 -3.18 -12.43
C VAL A 188 2.42 -2.23 -11.59
N CYS A 189 3.73 -2.47 -11.49
CA CYS A 189 4.62 -1.60 -10.72
C CYS A 189 4.67 -0.16 -11.29
N ARG A 190 4.66 0.00 -12.61
CA ARG A 190 4.57 1.33 -13.27
C ARG A 190 3.28 2.04 -12.92
N ASP A 191 2.14 1.37 -13.02
CA ASP A 191 0.83 1.96 -12.73
C ASP A 191 0.73 2.42 -11.28
N LEU A 192 1.09 1.55 -10.33
CA LEU A 192 1.09 1.86 -8.91
C LEU A 192 2.06 3.02 -8.59
N ARG A 193 3.29 2.96 -9.11
CA ARG A 193 4.27 4.03 -8.90
C ARG A 193 3.76 5.37 -9.44
N ARG A 194 3.16 5.37 -10.63
CA ARG A 194 2.57 6.55 -11.25
C ARG A 194 1.45 7.14 -10.39
N LYS A 195 0.52 6.30 -9.93
CA LYS A 195 -0.56 6.69 -9.01
C LYS A 195 -0.01 7.32 -7.74
N MET A 196 1.04 6.74 -7.16
CA MET A 196 1.66 7.25 -5.93
C MET A 196 2.34 8.62 -6.08
N VAL A 197 2.82 8.95 -7.28
CA VAL A 197 3.45 10.26 -7.60
C VAL A 197 2.49 11.26 -8.24
N GLY A 198 1.24 10.87 -8.51
CA GLY A 198 0.25 11.71 -9.18
C GLY A 198 0.54 11.96 -10.66
N GLY A 199 1.26 11.05 -11.32
CA GLY A 199 1.60 11.17 -12.74
C GLY A 199 0.45 10.75 -13.68
N LEU A 200 0.45 11.27 -14.90
CA LEU A 200 -0.43 10.82 -15.97
C LEU A 200 0.18 9.65 -16.75
N PRO A 201 -0.63 8.74 -17.32
CA PRO A 201 -0.13 7.70 -18.21
C PRO A 201 0.60 8.28 -19.42
N THR A 202 1.71 7.66 -19.79
CA THR A 202 2.49 8.03 -20.97
C THR A 202 2.19 7.13 -22.15
N GLU A 203 2.51 7.57 -23.37
CA GLU A 203 2.42 6.73 -24.58
C GLU A 203 3.22 5.43 -24.44
N ARG A 204 4.39 5.50 -23.78
CA ARG A 204 5.19 4.33 -23.46
C ARG A 204 4.43 3.33 -22.58
N ASP A 205 3.68 3.80 -21.59
CA ASP A 205 2.91 2.91 -20.70
C ASP A 205 1.79 2.21 -21.47
N PHE A 206 1.11 2.92 -22.37
CA PHE A 206 0.09 2.33 -23.24
C PHE A 206 0.70 1.28 -24.15
N ARG A 207 1.83 1.59 -24.81
CA ARG A 207 2.51 0.65 -25.69
C ARG A 207 2.92 -0.63 -24.97
N ILE A 208 3.60 -0.52 -23.82
CA ILE A 208 4.03 -1.70 -23.04
C ILE A 208 2.83 -2.55 -22.63
N THR A 209 1.75 -1.93 -22.20
CA THR A 209 0.53 -2.65 -21.80
C THR A 209 -0.11 -3.38 -22.98
N THR A 210 -0.18 -2.74 -24.15
CA THR A 210 -0.71 -3.33 -25.38
C THR A 210 0.16 -4.47 -25.88
N GLU A 211 1.49 -4.29 -25.91
CA GLU A 211 2.46 -5.32 -26.31
C GLU A 211 2.38 -6.54 -25.39
N LEU A 212 2.25 -6.32 -24.07
CA LEU A 212 2.02 -7.41 -23.11
C LEU A 212 0.71 -8.14 -23.40
N GLY A 213 -0.39 -7.41 -23.63
CA GLY A 213 -1.68 -8.01 -23.95
C GLY A 213 -1.64 -8.84 -25.23
N GLN A 214 -0.97 -8.33 -26.26
CA GLN A 214 -0.74 -9.06 -27.51
C GLN A 214 0.07 -10.34 -27.26
N ALA A 215 1.19 -10.25 -26.53
CA ALA A 215 2.01 -11.40 -26.22
C ALA A 215 1.23 -12.48 -25.44
N ILE A 216 0.43 -12.09 -24.44
CA ILE A 216 -0.44 -13.01 -23.69
C ILE A 216 -1.52 -13.63 -24.59
N SER A 217 -2.00 -12.92 -25.61
CA SER A 217 -3.00 -13.47 -26.54
C SER A 217 -2.44 -14.45 -27.55
N GLU A 218 -1.17 -14.26 -27.94
CA GLU A 218 -0.48 -15.07 -28.95
C GLU A 218 0.25 -16.28 -28.33
N THR A 219 0.64 -16.19 -27.07
CA THR A 219 1.41 -17.21 -26.37
C THR A 219 0.68 -17.68 -25.11
N GLU A 220 0.77 -18.97 -24.80
CA GLU A 220 0.21 -19.48 -23.56
C GLU A 220 1.03 -18.96 -22.37
N TRP A 221 0.40 -18.11 -21.55
CA TRP A 221 1.05 -17.56 -20.37
C TRP A 221 1.26 -18.66 -19.32
N SER A 222 2.52 -18.92 -18.99
CA SER A 222 2.90 -20.06 -18.14
C SER A 222 2.20 -20.08 -16.77
N SER A 223 1.91 -18.90 -16.21
CA SER A 223 1.19 -18.72 -14.95
C SER A 223 -0.28 -19.16 -15.01
N MET A 224 -0.84 -19.37 -16.21
CA MET A 224 -2.20 -19.87 -16.40
C MET A 224 -2.27 -21.40 -16.55
N PHE A 225 -1.13 -22.09 -16.71
CA PHE A 225 -1.14 -23.55 -16.81
C PHE A 225 -1.56 -24.20 -15.51
N GLY A 226 -2.56 -25.08 -15.59
CA GLY A 226 -3.05 -25.84 -14.43
C GLY A 226 -3.87 -25.02 -13.44
N VAL A 227 -4.21 -23.76 -13.77
CA VAL A 227 -5.22 -23.00 -13.01
C VAL A 227 -6.58 -23.61 -13.35
N ALA A 228 -7.03 -24.55 -12.51
CA ALA A 228 -8.40 -25.04 -12.56
C ALA A 228 -9.32 -23.87 -12.20
N ALA A 229 -10.30 -23.58 -13.07
CA ALA A 229 -11.35 -22.65 -12.71
C ALA A 229 -12.11 -23.24 -11.53
N ASP A 230 -12.03 -22.59 -10.37
CA ASP A 230 -12.81 -23.02 -9.21
C ASP A 230 -14.30 -23.00 -9.56
N PRO A 231 -15.06 -24.00 -9.10
CA PRO A 231 -16.50 -23.99 -9.28
C PRO A 231 -17.09 -22.78 -8.56
N ILE A 232 -17.96 -22.07 -9.27
CA ILE A 232 -18.81 -21.02 -8.72
C ILE A 232 -19.66 -21.63 -7.60
N MET A 233 -19.58 -21.06 -6.40
CA MET A 233 -20.20 -21.58 -5.18
C MET A 233 -21.69 -21.25 -5.06
N MET A 234 -22.16 -20.20 -5.75
CA MET A 234 -23.56 -19.73 -5.76
C MET A 234 -24.07 -19.50 -7.19
N SER A 235 -24.02 -20.54 -8.04
CA SER A 235 -24.59 -20.44 -9.38
C SER A 235 -26.12 -20.30 -9.33
N TYR A 236 -26.69 -19.49 -10.23
CA TYR A 236 -28.13 -19.51 -10.43
C TYR A 236 -28.54 -20.87 -11.04
N PRO A 237 -29.64 -21.49 -10.56
CA PRO A 237 -30.19 -22.64 -11.25
C PRO A 237 -30.57 -22.24 -12.68
N GLN A 238 -30.13 -23.05 -13.65
CA GLN A 238 -30.49 -22.91 -15.07
C GLN A 238 -31.98 -23.10 -15.31
#